data_AF-A0A962D729-F1
#
_entry.id   AF-A0A962D729-F1
#
_cell.length_a   1.000
_cell.length_b   1.000
_cell.length_c   1.000
_cell.angle_alpha   90.00
_cell.angle_beta   90.00
_cell.angle_gamma   90.00
#
_symmetry.space_group_name_H-M   'P 1'
#
loop_
_entity.id
_entity.type
_entity.pdbx_description
1 polymer ?
#
loop_
_entity_poly.entity_id
_entity_poly.type
_entity_poly.pdbx_seq_one_letter_code
_entity_poly.pdbx_strand_id
1 'polypeptide(L)' 'MRDHLILRIVSKFLIPVILLFAFYVQFHGELGPGGGFQAGVIAASALIVHMLVFGLDETRR' A
#
# COMPACT_ATOMS: atom_id res chain seq x y z
N MET A 1 0.68 -15.53 -12.70
CA MET A 1 0.31 -14.13 -13.04
C MET A 1 1.33 -13.47 -13.97
N ARG A 2 1.67 -14.08 -15.11
CA ARG A 2 2.54 -13.41 -16.10
C ARG A 2 1.75 -12.49 -17.04
N ASP A 3 0.42 -12.54 -16.99
CA ASP A 3 -0.44 -12.01 -18.06
C ASP A 3 -1.30 -10.79 -17.67
N HIS A 4 -1.25 -10.31 -16.43
CA HIS A 4 -2.03 -9.13 -15.99
C HIS A 4 -1.19 -7.85 -16.04
N LEU A 5 -0.85 -7.40 -17.25
CA LEU A 5 -0.05 -6.20 -17.48
C LEU A 5 -0.70 -4.95 -16.84
N ILE A 6 -2.01 -4.79 -17.01
CA ILE A 6 -2.77 -3.67 -16.45
C ILE A 6 -2.63 -3.64 -14.93
N LEU A 7 -2.84 -4.79 -14.26
CA LEU A 7 -2.74 -4.90 -12.81
C LEU A 7 -1.35 -4.53 -12.31
N ARG A 8 -0.29 -5.02 -12.98
CA ARG A 8 1.09 -4.69 -12.63
C ARG A 8 1.40 -3.20 -12.75
N ILE A 9 0.95 -2.55 -13.83
CA ILE A 9 1.19 -1.12 -14.05
C ILE A 9 0.42 -0.30 -13.01
N VAL A 10 -0.88 -0.57 -12.85
CA VAL A 10 -1.74 0.16 -11.92
C VAL A 10 -1.24 0.00 -10.47
N SER A 11 -0.86 -1.22 -10.05
CA SER A 11 -0.33 -1.44 -8.71
C SER A 11 0.99 -0.71 -8.44
N LYS A 12 1.88 -0.60 -9.44
CA LYS A 12 3.11 0.21 -9.30
C LYS A 12 2.83 1.68 -9.00
N PHE A 13 1.75 2.24 -9.54
CA PHE A 13 1.33 3.60 -9.25
C PHE A 13 0.51 3.70 -7.95
N LEU A 14 -0.33 2.72 -7.64
CA LEU A 14 -1.17 2.76 -6.44
C LEU A 14 -0.39 2.58 -5.14
N ILE A 15 0.61 1.70 -5.10
CA ILE A 15 1.40 1.46 -3.88
C ILE A 15 1.98 2.75 -3.28
N PRO A 16 2.70 3.62 -4.02
CA PRO A 16 3.21 4.86 -3.45
C PRO A 16 2.10 5.83 -3.02
N VAL A 17 0.94 5.82 -3.70
CA VAL A 17 -0.22 6.64 -3.31
C VAL A 17 -0.84 6.14 -2.00
N ILE A 18 -0.98 4.82 -1.83
CA ILE A 18 -1.48 4.21 -0.58
C ILE A 18 -0.53 4.52 0.58
N LEU A 19 0.79 4.43 0.36
CA LEU A 19 1.79 4.76 1.38
C LEU A 19 1.78 6.26 1.72
N LEU A 20 1.66 7.14 0.72
CA LEU A 20 1.52 8.58 0.95
C LEU A 20 0.28 8.88 1.81
N PHE A 21 -0.84 8.21 1.54
CA PHE A 21 -2.05 8.35 2.33
C PHE A 21 -1.88 7.77 3.75
N ALA A 22 -1.19 6.63 3.90
CA ALA A 22 -0.85 6.08 5.21
C ALA A 22 -0.02 7.08 6.04
N PHE A 23 0.97 7.73 5.43
CA PHE A 23 1.74 8.78 6.10
C PHE A 23 0.90 10.01 6.43
N TYR A 24 0.00 10.43 5.54
CA TYR A 24 -0.96 11.50 5.85
C TYR A 24 -1.77 11.16 7.11
N VAL A 25 -2.38 9.96 7.16
CA VAL A 25 -3.18 9.50 8.31
C VAL A 25 -2.34 9.35 9.58
N GLN A 26 -1.08 8.92 9.45
CA GLN A 26 -0.14 8.80 10.58
C GLN A 26 0.18 10.16 11.21
N PHE A 27 0.41 11.20 10.39
CA PHE A 27 0.85 12.52 10.86
C PHE A 27 -0.30 13.50 11.14
N HIS A 28 -1.49 13.28 10.57
CA HIS A 28 -2.64 14.16 10.75
C HIS A 28 -3.76 13.53 11.61
N GLY A 29 -3.52 12.38 12.22
CA GLY A 29 -4.51 11.71 13.09
C GLY A 29 -4.88 12.49 14.36
N GLU A 30 -4.12 13.53 14.73
CA GLU A 30 -4.46 14.45 15.81
C GLU A 30 -5.45 15.56 15.38
N LEU A 31 -5.40 15.96 14.11
CA LEU A 31 -6.22 17.03 13.53
C LEU A 31 -7.47 16.49 12.80
N GLY A 32 -7.55 15.17 12.61
CA GLY A 32 -8.64 14.51 11.88
C GLY A 32 -8.80 13.04 12.29
N PRO A 33 -9.80 12.34 11.73
CA PRO A 33 -10.01 10.93 12.04
C PRO A 33 -8.83 10.09 11.54
N GLY A 34 -8.24 9.28 12.43
CA GLY A 34 -7.10 8.46 12.07
C GLY A 34 -6.25 8.06 13.28
N GLY A 35 -4.96 7.90 13.04
CA GLY A 35 -3.98 7.47 14.02
C GLY A 35 -3.07 6.35 13.50
N GLY A 36 -2.14 5.92 14.35
CA GLY A 36 -1.11 4.95 13.98
C GLY A 36 -1.66 3.57 13.60
N PHE A 37 -2.73 3.11 14.25
CA PHE A 37 -3.33 1.81 13.91
C PHE A 37 -3.93 1.81 12.50
N GLN A 38 -4.76 2.81 12.18
CA GLN A 38 -5.36 2.92 10.85
C GLN A 38 -4.29 3.14 9.77
N ALA A 39 -3.31 4.02 10.02
CA ALA A 39 -2.17 4.21 9.13
C ALA A 39 -1.39 2.91 8.88
N GLY A 40 -1.16 2.12 9.93
CA GLY A 40 -0.53 0.80 9.84
C GLY A 40 -1.33 -0.18 8.97
N VAL A 41 -2.65 -0.24 9.13
CA VAL A 41 -3.52 -1.09 8.29
C VAL A 41 -3.49 -0.65 6.83
N ILE A 42 -3.51 0.66 6.55
CA ILE A 42 -3.39 1.20 5.19
C ILE A 42 -2.03 0.83 4.58
N ALA A 43 -0.93 1.02 5.32
CA ALA A 43 0.40 0.63 4.85
C ALA A 43 0.51 -0.88 4.60
N ALA A 44 -0.03 -1.71 5.49
CA ALA A 44 -0.07 -3.16 5.32
C ALA A 44 -0.86 -3.57 4.05
N SER A 45 -1.94 -2.85 3.73
CA SER A 45 -2.69 -3.09 2.49
C SER A 45 -1.84 -2.88 1.23
N ALA A 46 -0.91 -1.92 1.22
CA ALA A 46 0.01 -1.71 0.11
C ALA A 46 0.94 -2.92 -0.08
N LEU A 47 1.43 -3.51 1.02
CA LEU A 47 2.25 -4.72 0.98
C LEU A 47 1.44 -5.94 0.53
N ILE A 48 0.19 -6.07 0.97
CA ILE A 48 -0.72 -7.14 0.51
C ILE A 48 -0.96 -7.01 -0.99
N VAL A 49 -1.24 -5.82 -1.51
CA VAL A 49 -1.39 -5.57 -2.96
C VAL A 49 -0.10 -5.95 -3.70
N HIS A 50 1.06 -5.54 -3.19
CA HIS A 50 2.34 -5.90 -3.79
C HIS A 50 2.54 -7.42 -3.84
N MET A 51 2.28 -8.13 -2.73
CA MET A 51 2.36 -9.59 -2.64
C MET A 51 1.39 -10.28 -3.60
N LEU A 52 0.16 -9.78 -3.70
CA LEU A 52 -0.87 -10.33 -4.59
C LEU A 52 -0.58 -10.10 -6.07
N VAL A 53 0.27 -9.14 -6.45
CA VAL A 53 0.54 -8.78 -7.86
C VAL A 53 1.93 -9.22 -8.34
N PHE A 54 2.93 -9.14 -7.47
CA PHE A 54 4.33 -9.45 -7.79
C PHE A 54 4.82 -10.76 -7.17
N GLY A 55 4.08 -11.29 -6.18
CA GLY A 55 4.42 -12.52 -5.48
C GLY A 55 5.13 -12.26 -4.14
N LEU A 56 5.12 -13.29 -3.30
CA LEU A 56 5.70 -13.23 -1.96
C LEU A 56 7.21 -13.02 -1.97
N ASP A 57 7.93 -13.72 -2.85
CA ASP A 57 9.40 -13.64 -2.92
C ASP A 57 9.86 -12.24 -3.32
N GLU A 58 9.17 -11.60 -4.26
CA GLU A 58 9.49 -10.24 -4.69
C GLU A 58 9.15 -9.20 -3.62
N THR A 59 8.14 -9.46 -2.79
CA THR A 59 7.76 -8.55 -1.68
C THR A 59 8.72 -8.63 -0.49
N ARG A 60 9.43 -9.75 -0.34
CA ARG A 60 10.38 -9.99 0.76
C ARG A 60 11.80 -9.52 0.47
N ARG A 61 12.10 -9.16 -0.78
CA ARG A 61 13.40 -8.61 -1.20
C ARG A 61 13.55 -7.16 -0.77
#